data_AF-A0A7C3FP70-F1
#
_entry.id   AF-A0A7C3FP70-F1
#
_cell.length_a   1.000
_cell.length_b   1.000
_cell.length_c   1.000
_cell.angle_alpha   90.00
_cell.angle_beta   90.00
_cell.angle_gamma   90.00
#
_symmetry.space_group_name_H-M   'P 1'
#
loop_
_entity.id
_entity.type
_entity.pdbx_description
1 polymer ?
#
loop_
_entity_poly.entity_id
_entity_poly.type
_entity_poly.pdbx_seq_one_letter_code
_entity_poly.pdbx_strand_id
1 'polypeptide(L)' 'MSAVIVDNISKRFRIPHEKKTTLFQNIVGAVKRQFDYEEFWALRNVSFEIERG' A
#
# COMPACT_ATOMS: atom_id res chain seq x y z
N MET A 1 -32.40 8.79 0.69
CA MET A 1 -31.94 7.79 -0.31
C MET A 1 -30.51 8.15 -0.56
N SER A 2 -29.59 7.28 -0.14
CA SER A 2 -28.16 7.54 -0.20
C SER A 2 -27.74 7.77 -1.65
N ALA A 3 -27.07 8.90 -1.92
CA ALA A 3 -26.48 9.22 -3.22
C ALA A 3 -25.18 8.42 -3.45
N VAL A 4 -24.43 8.16 -2.38
CA VAL A 4 -23.20 7.37 -2.41
C VAL A 4 -23.14 6.48 -1.17
N ILE A 5 -22.76 5.22 -1.37
CA ILE A 5 -22.50 4.26 -0.29
C ILE A 5 -21.06 3.78 -0.46
N VAL A 6 -20.26 3.96 0.59
CA VAL A 6 -18.89 3.48 0.72
C VAL A 6 -18.90 2.43 1.81
N ASP A 7 -18.57 1.19 1.47
CA ASP A 7 -18.55 0.08 2.43
C ASP A 7 -17.20 -0.63 2.47
N ASN A 8 -16.55 -0.55 3.63
CA ASN A 8 -15.34 -1.24 4.03
C ASN A 8 -14.21 -1.18 2.99
N ILE A 9 -14.02 0.00 2.38
CA ILE A 9 -13.06 0.14 1.31
C ILE A 9 -11.67 0.40 1.89
N SER A 10 -10.69 -0.22 1.24
CA SER A 10 -9.28 -0.13 1.61
C SER A 10 -8.44 0.13 0.36
N LYS A 11 -7.42 0.97 0.50
CA LYS A 11 -6.48 1.30 -0.57
C LYS A 11 -5.06 1.34 -0.01
N ARG A 12 -4.20 0.48 -0.54
CA ARG A 12 -2.77 0.41 -0.21
C ARG A 12 -1.94 0.65 -1.45
N PHE A 13 -0.86 1.40 -1.28
CA PHE A 13 0.19 1.62 -2.26
C PHE A 13 1.47 0.90 -1.81
N ARG A 14 2.23 0.40 -2.78
CA ARG A 14 3.60 -0.07 -2.58
C ARG A 14 4.51 1.00 -3.19
N ILE A 15 5.42 1.54 -2.39
CA ILE A 15 6.34 2.60 -2.81
C ILE A 15 7.74 1.98 -2.87
N PRO A 16 8.26 1.69 -4.08
CA PRO A 16 9.60 1.13 -4.23
C PRO A 16 10.67 2.13 -3.80
N HIS A 17 11.69 1.63 -3.11
CA HIS A 17 12.95 2.32 -2.86
C HIS A 17 14.00 1.77 -3.84
N GLU A 18 14.78 2.62 -4.48
CA GLU A 18 15.87 2.16 -5.36
C GLU A 18 16.96 1.43 -4.56
N LYS A 19 17.48 0.33 -5.11
CA LYS A 19 18.56 -0.45 -4.51
C LYS A 19 19.91 0.27 -4.60
N LYS A 20 20.71 0.17 -3.55
CA LYS A 20 22.14 0.53 -3.60
C LYS A 20 22.90 -0.53 -4.41
N THR A 21 23.47 -0.14 -5.54
CA THR A 21 24.19 -1.01 -6.49
C THR A 21 25.55 -1.48 -5.98
N THR A 22 25.59 -2.51 -5.13
CA THR A 22 26.84 -3.22 -4.83
C THR A 22 26.66 -4.73 -4.83
N LEU A 23 27.62 -5.45 -5.44
CA LEU A 23 27.62 -6.91 -5.62
C LEU A 23 27.37 -7.68 -4.31
N PHE A 24 27.80 -7.13 -3.17
CA PHE A 24 27.60 -7.70 -1.84
C PHE A 24 26.12 -7.78 -1.42
N GLN A 25 25.29 -6.82 -1.84
CA GLN A 25 23.86 -6.78 -1.50
C GLN A 25 23.05 -7.87 -2.22
N ASN A 26 23.48 -8.30 -3.41
CA ASN A 26 22.81 -9.36 -4.17
C ASN A 26 22.95 -10.74 -3.51
N ILE A 27 24.08 -11.00 -2.85
CA ILE A 27 24.35 -12.28 -2.16
C ILE A 27 23.56 -12.36 -0.84
N VAL A 28 23.47 -11.25 -0.10
CA VAL A 28 22.73 -11.18 1.18
C VAL A 28 21.20 -11.10 0.95
N GLY A 29 20.76 -10.40 -0.11
CA GLY A 29 19.34 -10.24 -0.46
C GLY A 29 18.64 -11.51 -0.95
N ALA A 30 19.38 -12.55 -1.35
CA ALA A 30 18.79 -13.86 -1.66
C ALA A 30 18.29 -14.61 -0.41
N VAL A 31 18.88 -14.32 0.77
CA VAL A 31 18.57 -14.98 2.04
C VAL A 31 17.46 -14.24 2.81
N LYS A 32 17.38 -12.92 2.67
CA LYS A 32 16.30 -12.10 3.21
C LYS A 32 15.48 -11.54 2.05
N ARG A 33 14.25 -12.04 1.88
CA ARG A 33 13.18 -11.40 1.08
C ARG A 33 12.85 -10.00 1.65
N GLN A 34 13.81 -9.09 1.61
CA GLN A 34 13.71 -7.75 2.14
C GLN A 34 13.00 -6.96 1.05
N PHE A 35 11.70 -6.79 1.22
CA PHE A 35 10.86 -6.06 0.27
C PHE A 35 11.45 -4.66 0.09
N ASP A 36 11.95 -4.36 -1.11
CA ASP A 36 12.52 -3.05 -1.49
C ASP A 36 11.44 -1.98 -1.64
N TYR A 37 10.32 -2.11 -0.94
CA TYR A 37 9.20 -1.19 -1.01
C TYR A 37 8.59 -1.04 0.37
N GLU A 38 8.13 0.17 0.67
CA GLU A 38 7.27 0.40 1.81
C GLU A 38 5.79 0.25 1.41
N GLU A 39 4.97 -0.09 2.39
CA GLU A 39 3.52 -0.15 2.23
C GLU A 39 2.88 1.09 2.83
N PHE A 40 2.11 1.82 2.03
CA PHE A 40 1.38 3.00 2.45
C PHE A 40 -0.13 2.78 2.33
N TRP A 41 -0.86 2.87 3.44
CA TRP A 41 -2.32 2.78 3.46
C TRP A 41 -2.93 4.16 3.26
N ALA A 42 -3.53 4.39 2.09
CA ALA A 42 -4.27 5.62 1.81
C ALA A 42 -5.70 5.57 2.36
N LEU A 43 -6.33 4.38 2.35
CA LEU A 43 -7.63 4.13 2.97
C LEU A 43 -7.56 2.80 3.70
N ARG A 44 -8.15 2.71 4.89
CA ARG A 44 -8.18 1.49 5.69
C ARG A 44 -9.55 1.30 6.33
N ASN A 45 -10.32 0.36 5.77
CA ASN A 45 -11.65 -0.04 6.24
C ASN A 45 -12.59 1.15 6.45
N VAL A 46 -12.73 1.98 5.42
CA VAL A 46 -13.57 3.18 5.48
C VAL A 46 -14.99 2.82 5.04
N SER A 47 -15.98 3.17 5.85
CA SER A 47 -17.41 3.07 5.52
C SER A 47 -18.12 4.39 5.81
N PHE A 48 -18.94 4.87 4.88
CA PHE A 48 -19.83 6.01 5.07
C PHE A 48 -20.92 6.06 4.00
N GLU A 49 -21.97 6.82 4.28
CA GLU A 49 -23.03 7.12 3.33
C GLU A 49 -23.16 8.63 3.15
N ILE A 50 -23.46 9.06 1.92
CA ILE A 50 -23.78 10.44 1.59
C ILE A 50 -25.25 10.48 1.15
N GLU A 51 -26.08 11.23 1.85
CA GLU A 51 -27.47 11.48 1.45
C GLU A 51 -27.57 12.42 0.25
N ARG A 52 -28.70 12.35 -0.45
CA ARG A 52 -29.06 13.34 -1.47
C ARG A 52 -29.31 14.70 -0.79
N GLY A 53 -28.70 15.75 -1.31
CA GLY A 53 -29.05 17.15 -1.00
C GLY A 53 -30.22 17.62 -1.85
#